data_AF-A0A6M8W1S5-F1
#
_entry.id   AF-A0A6M8W1S5-F1
#
_cell.length_a   1.000
_cell.length_b   1.000
_cell.length_c   1.000
_cell.angle_alpha   90.00
_cell.angle_beta   90.00
_cell.angle_gamma   90.00
#
_symmetry.space_group_name_H-M   'P 1'
#
loop_
_entity.id
_entity.type
_entity.pdbx_description
1 polymer ?
#
loop_
_entity_poly.entity_id
_entity_poly.type
_entity_poly.pdbx_seq_one_letter_code
_entity_poly.pdbx_strand_id
1 'polypeptide(L)'
;MLSEMMQTLQDPHARHAVLVHFPIVLSLVGFLLTAVLAATRFKNQTLRWVAVACFLAGSAGAGLAAGAGEESEEQIEDTQALTAAEEQAISRHESLGEGGWMWPLGAGALVALTAVRKRKLQIGVGIASVAAGAGVAGWVGWTGHTGGAIVYQHGLGVPARSSGLQTDAARTNPADPPRSHEDDD
;
A
#
# COMPACT_ATOMS: atom_id res chain seq x y z
N MET A 1 3.02 23.98 -13.52
CA MET A 1 3.53 22.68 -14.00
C MET A 1 4.66 22.13 -13.12
N LEU A 2 5.93 22.56 -13.22
CA LEU A 2 6.99 22.00 -12.35
C LEU A 2 6.77 22.29 -10.85
N SER A 3 6.31 23.50 -10.52
CA SER A 3 5.96 23.90 -9.15
C SER A 3 4.81 23.07 -8.58
N GLU A 4 3.75 22.86 -9.36
CA GLU A 4 2.59 22.04 -8.95
C GLU A 4 2.96 20.57 -8.78
N MET A 5 3.76 19.99 -9.68
CA MET A 5 4.27 18.63 -9.52
C MET A 5 5.11 18.49 -8.25
N MET A 6 5.95 19.49 -7.95
CA MET A 6 6.78 19.48 -6.75
C MET A 6 5.93 19.60 -5.48
N GLN A 7 4.85 20.37 -5.53
CA GLN A 7 3.89 20.50 -4.43
C GLN A 7 3.11 19.20 -4.19
N THR A 8 2.68 18.48 -5.24
CA THR A 8 2.04 17.17 -5.10
C THR A 8 2.98 16.11 -4.51
N LEU A 9 4.28 16.16 -4.83
CA LEU A 9 5.26 15.24 -4.25
C LEU A 9 5.62 15.56 -2.80
N GLN A 10 5.36 16.79 -2.36
CA GLN A 10 5.52 17.23 -0.98
C GLN A 10 4.33 16.84 -0.10
N ASP A 11 3.15 16.60 -0.69
CA ASP A 11 1.99 16.07 0.03
C ASP A 11 2.22 14.58 0.40
N PRO A 12 2.31 14.25 1.70
CA PRO A 12 2.57 12.87 2.15
C PRO A 12 1.53 11.88 1.63
N HIS A 13 0.26 12.26 1.63
CA HIS A 13 -0.83 11.42 1.16
C HIS A 13 -0.69 11.09 -0.34
N ALA A 14 -0.49 12.10 -1.18
CA ALA A 14 -0.26 11.89 -2.62
C ALA A 14 0.99 11.04 -2.88
N ARG A 15 2.06 11.24 -2.12
CA ARG A 15 3.29 10.46 -2.23
C ARG A 15 3.06 8.99 -1.85
N HIS A 16 2.38 8.73 -0.75
CA HIS A 16 1.99 7.38 -0.34
C HIS A 16 1.16 6.69 -1.42
N ALA A 17 0.13 7.36 -1.93
CA ALA A 17 -0.76 6.84 -2.97
C ALA A 17 -0.02 6.45 -4.27
N VAL A 18 1.01 7.19 -4.66
CA VAL A 18 1.85 6.80 -5.81
C VAL A 18 2.77 5.63 -5.44
N LEU A 19 3.42 5.69 -4.28
CA LEU A 19 4.43 4.73 -3.88
C LEU A 19 3.88 3.31 -3.65
N VAL A 20 2.63 3.15 -3.23
CA VAL A 20 2.01 1.83 -3.02
C VAL A 20 1.90 0.99 -4.31
N HIS A 21 1.96 1.62 -5.49
CA HIS A 21 1.90 0.88 -6.76
C HIS A 21 3.15 0.03 -7.01
N PHE A 22 4.32 0.47 -6.53
CA PHE A 22 5.57 -0.26 -6.70
C PHE A 22 5.53 -1.64 -6.02
N PRO A 23 5.28 -1.76 -4.70
CA PRO A 23 5.22 -3.06 -4.06
C PRO A 23 4.10 -3.95 -4.63
N ILE A 24 2.94 -3.39 -5.02
CA ILE A 24 1.84 -4.15 -5.63
C ILE A 24 2.30 -4.80 -6.95
N VAL A 25 2.76 -3.98 -7.90
CA VAL A 25 3.10 -4.46 -9.24
C VAL A 25 4.35 -5.34 -9.19
N LEU A 26 5.39 -4.92 -8.48
CA LEU A 26 6.66 -5.65 -8.44
C LEU A 26 6.55 -6.99 -7.71
N SER A 27 5.74 -7.08 -6.65
CA SER A 27 5.50 -8.36 -5.96
C SER A 27 4.71 -9.32 -6.84
N LEU A 28 3.69 -8.83 -7.55
CA LEU A 28 2.90 -9.64 -8.48
C LEU A 28 3.76 -10.13 -9.66
N VAL A 29 4.53 -9.24 -10.28
CA VAL A 29 5.46 -9.60 -11.36
C VAL A 29 6.53 -10.56 -10.84
N GLY A 30 7.13 -10.31 -9.68
CA GLY A 30 8.11 -11.20 -9.05
C GLY A 30 7.56 -12.60 -8.81
N PHE A 31 6.32 -12.71 -8.34
CA PHE A 31 5.62 -13.99 -8.19
C PHE A 31 5.42 -14.69 -9.54
N LEU A 32 4.90 -14.00 -10.56
CA LEU A 32 4.66 -14.59 -11.89
C LEU A 32 5.97 -15.06 -12.53
N LEU A 33 7.04 -14.27 -12.45
CA LEU A 33 8.36 -14.67 -12.96
C LEU A 33 8.89 -15.90 -12.21
N THR A 34 8.66 -15.98 -10.90
CA THR A 34 9.04 -17.15 -10.10
C THR A 34 8.25 -18.40 -10.49
N ALA A 35 6.95 -18.26 -10.78
CA ALA A 35 6.12 -19.35 -11.27
C ALA A 35 6.58 -19.85 -12.66
N VAL A 36 6.90 -18.93 -13.58
CA VAL A 36 7.48 -19.28 -14.90
C VAL A 36 8.86 -19.93 -14.73
N LEU A 37 9.66 -19.45 -13.79
CA LEU A 37 10.95 -20.06 -13.48
C LEU A 37 10.80 -21.49 -12.96
N ALA A 38 9.80 -21.75 -12.12
CA ALA A 38 9.48 -23.10 -11.66
C ALA A 38 9.02 -24.00 -12.82
N ALA A 39 8.18 -23.50 -13.72
CA ALA A 39 7.73 -24.23 -14.91
C ALA A 39 8.90 -24.61 -15.85
N THR A 40 9.92 -23.74 -15.95
CA THR A 40 11.15 -24.01 -16.72
C THR A 40 12.20 -24.82 -15.96
N ARG A 41 11.83 -25.42 -14.81
CA ARG A 41 12.71 -26.20 -13.92
C ARG A 41 13.95 -25.43 -13.47
N PHE A 42 13.80 -24.13 -13.20
CA PHE A 42 14.84 -23.25 -12.67
C PHE A 42 16.10 -23.16 -13.54
N LYS A 43 15.99 -23.39 -14.85
CA LYS A 43 17.14 -23.36 -15.79
C LYS A 43 17.49 -21.96 -16.26
N ASN A 44 16.54 -21.04 -16.28
CA ASN A 44 16.74 -19.70 -16.83
C ASN A 44 17.36 -18.76 -15.78
N GLN A 45 18.65 -18.45 -15.95
CA GLN A 45 19.41 -17.60 -15.04
C GLN A 45 18.91 -16.15 -15.07
N THR A 46 18.60 -15.61 -16.25
CA THR A 46 18.09 -14.24 -16.40
C THR A 46 16.78 -14.07 -15.66
N LEU A 47 15.84 -14.99 -15.89
CA LEU A 47 14.53 -14.95 -15.24
C LEU A 47 14.62 -15.00 -13.71
N ARG A 48 15.57 -15.80 -13.18
CA ARG A 48 15.83 -15.85 -11.73
C ARG A 48 16.25 -14.48 -11.19
N TRP A 49 17.26 -13.85 -11.79
CA TRP A 49 17.77 -12.58 -11.27
C TRP A 49 16.80 -11.42 -11.49
N VAL A 50 16.01 -11.44 -12.56
CA VAL A 50 14.92 -10.47 -12.74
C VAL A 50 13.86 -10.65 -11.65
N ALA A 51 13.45 -11.89 -11.33
CA ALA A 51 12.52 -12.15 -10.24
C ALA A 51 13.06 -11.67 -8.87
N VAL A 52 14.34 -11.94 -8.58
CA VAL A 52 15.01 -11.42 -7.37
C VAL A 52 15.00 -9.89 -7.36
N ALA A 53 15.36 -9.25 -8.46
CA ALA A 53 15.36 -7.79 -8.57
C ALA A 53 13.96 -7.19 -8.35
N CYS A 54 12.91 -7.82 -8.89
CA CYS A 54 11.53 -7.41 -8.64
C CYS A 54 11.18 -7.46 -7.15
N PHE A 55 11.53 -8.53 -6.43
CA PHE A 55 11.27 -8.61 -4.99
C PHE A 55 12.08 -7.59 -4.17
N LEU A 56 13.34 -7.34 -4.54
CA LEU A 56 14.16 -6.31 -3.87
C LEU A 56 13.61 -4.91 -4.11
N ALA A 57 13.26 -4.57 -5.35
CA ALA A 57 12.67 -3.28 -5.69
C ALA A 57 11.27 -3.12 -5.08
N GLY A 58 10.48 -4.20 -5.01
CA GLY A 58 9.19 -4.21 -4.33
C GLY A 58 9.33 -3.97 -2.82
N SER A 59 10.34 -4.57 -2.17
CA SER A 59 10.67 -4.31 -0.76
C SER A 59 11.04 -2.84 -0.52
N ALA A 60 11.92 -2.28 -1.36
CA ALA A 60 12.31 -0.88 -1.25
C ALA A 60 11.10 0.05 -1.45
N GLY A 61 10.24 -0.24 -2.44
CA GLY A 61 9.00 0.49 -2.66
C GLY A 61 8.04 0.42 -1.48
N ALA A 62 7.90 -0.75 -0.84
CA ALA A 62 7.10 -0.92 0.37
C ALA A 62 7.64 -0.08 1.54
N GLY A 63 8.96 -0.06 1.74
CA GLY A 63 9.58 0.75 2.81
C GLY A 63 9.35 2.25 2.61
N LEU A 64 9.51 2.73 1.37
CA LEU A 64 9.22 4.14 1.02
C LEU A 64 7.74 4.47 1.18
N ALA A 65 6.85 3.55 0.77
CA ALA A 65 5.41 3.73 0.93
C ALA A 65 4.99 3.77 2.41
N ALA A 66 5.57 2.90 3.26
CA ALA A 66 5.30 2.87 4.69
C ALA A 66 5.66 4.20 5.36
N GLY A 67 6.87 4.73 5.11
CA GLY A 67 7.28 6.03 5.67
C GLY A 67 6.42 7.20 5.18
N ALA A 68 6.00 7.19 3.91
CA ALA A 68 5.06 8.18 3.41
C ALA A 68 3.64 8.02 4.01
N GLY A 69 3.27 6.80 4.41
CA GLY A 69 2.00 6.51 5.07
C GLY A 69 1.97 7.05 6.50
N GLU A 70 3.05 6.85 7.26
CA GLU A 70 3.24 7.38 8.61
C GLU A 70 3.14 8.91 8.62
N GLU A 71 3.86 9.61 7.72
CA GLU A 71 3.73 11.07 7.57
C GLU A 71 2.31 11.52 7.18
N SER A 72 1.59 10.69 6.40
CA SER A 72 0.20 10.99 6.02
C SER A 72 -0.77 10.78 7.18
N GLU A 73 -0.50 9.82 8.06
CA GLU A 73 -1.30 9.54 9.26
C GLU A 73 -1.15 10.68 10.25
N GLU A 74 0.08 11.07 10.59
CA GLU A 74 0.36 12.22 11.47
C GLU A 74 -0.36 13.49 10.98
N GLN A 75 -0.30 13.76 9.67
CA GLN A 75 -1.00 14.91 9.09
C GLN A 75 -2.52 14.83 9.24
N ILE A 76 -3.12 13.65 9.09
CA ILE A 76 -4.56 13.45 9.23
C ILE A 76 -4.98 13.62 10.69
N GLU A 77 -4.24 13.04 11.63
CA GLU A 77 -4.50 13.16 13.07
C GLU A 77 -4.43 14.62 13.55
N ASP A 78 -3.46 15.39 13.06
CA ASP A 78 -3.29 16.80 13.41
C ASP A 78 -4.38 17.71 12.80
N THR A 79 -4.98 17.31 11.68
CA THR A 79 -5.87 18.18 10.89
C THR A 79 -7.34 17.78 10.92
N GLN A 80 -7.67 16.55 11.30
CA GLN A 80 -9.02 16.01 11.24
C GLN A 80 -9.41 15.31 12.54
N ALA A 81 -10.63 15.55 13.00
CA ALA A 81 -11.22 14.75 14.07
C ALA A 81 -11.61 13.38 13.51
N LEU A 82 -10.97 12.32 13.99
CA LEU A 82 -11.23 10.94 13.58
C LEU A 82 -12.31 10.30 14.44
N THR A 83 -13.18 9.50 13.81
CA THR A 83 -14.05 8.58 14.54
C THR A 83 -13.28 7.33 14.97
N ALA A 84 -13.74 6.61 15.99
CA ALA A 84 -13.10 5.37 16.43
C ALA A 84 -13.02 4.30 15.32
N ALA A 85 -13.98 4.29 14.38
CA ALA A 85 -13.98 3.38 13.24
C ALA A 85 -12.88 3.74 12.22
N GLU A 86 -12.58 5.03 12.07
CA GLU A 86 -11.55 5.55 11.16
C GLU A 86 -10.16 5.30 11.70
N GLU A 87 -9.93 5.59 12.98
CA GLU A 87 -8.68 5.27 13.68
C GLU A 87 -8.38 3.77 13.62
N GLN A 88 -9.40 2.92 13.83
CA GLN A 88 -9.24 1.47 13.69
C GLN A 88 -8.92 1.04 12.25
N ALA A 89 -9.48 1.71 11.24
CA ALA A 89 -9.19 1.40 9.84
C ALA A 89 -7.75 1.77 9.47
N ILE A 90 -7.27 2.94 9.93
CA ILE A 90 -5.88 3.40 9.74
C ILE A 90 -4.92 2.44 10.44
N SER A 91 -5.07 2.21 11.74
CA SER A 91 -4.21 1.31 12.51
C SER A 91 -4.17 -0.12 11.95
N ARG A 92 -5.29 -0.62 11.42
CA ARG A 92 -5.32 -1.91 10.73
C ARG A 92 -4.51 -1.92 9.43
N HIS A 93 -4.50 -0.83 8.68
CA HIS A 93 -3.68 -0.72 7.48
C HIS A 93 -2.20 -0.54 7.82
N GLU A 94 -1.90 0.34 8.77
CA GLU A 94 -0.56 0.63 9.28
C GLU A 94 0.11 -0.65 9.78
N SER A 95 -0.54 -1.42 10.66
CA SER A 95 -0.01 -2.69 11.18
C SER A 95 0.27 -3.76 10.11
N LEU A 96 -0.34 -3.66 8.93
CA LEU A 96 -0.02 -4.54 7.78
C LEU A 96 1.17 -4.02 6.97
N GLY A 97 1.40 -2.70 6.99
CA GLY A 97 2.57 -2.03 6.40
C GLY A 97 3.81 -2.15 7.29
N GLU A 98 3.63 -2.10 8.61
CA GLU A 98 4.69 -2.21 9.62
C GLU A 98 5.42 -3.55 9.48
N GLY A 99 6.71 -3.50 9.15
CA GLY A 99 7.52 -4.70 8.87
C GLY A 99 7.15 -5.48 7.60
N GLY A 100 6.05 -5.14 6.92
CA GLY A 100 5.58 -5.76 5.67
C GLY A 100 6.62 -5.69 4.54
N TRP A 101 7.43 -4.63 4.52
CA TRP A 101 8.51 -4.43 3.56
C TRP A 101 9.61 -5.52 3.59
N MET A 102 9.75 -6.27 4.69
CA MET A 102 10.76 -7.33 4.82
C MET A 102 10.34 -8.63 4.13
N TRP A 103 9.03 -8.87 3.96
CA TRP A 103 8.50 -10.12 3.40
C TRP A 103 8.97 -10.41 1.97
N PRO A 104 8.97 -9.43 1.03
CA PRO A 104 9.54 -9.62 -0.30
C PRO A 104 11.02 -10.02 -0.27
N LEU A 105 11.81 -9.57 0.71
CA LEU A 105 13.23 -9.96 0.82
C LEU A 105 13.38 -11.47 1.07
N GLY A 106 12.53 -12.03 1.93
CA GLY A 106 12.49 -13.48 2.18
C GLY A 106 12.15 -14.27 0.92
N ALA A 107 11.13 -13.83 0.16
CA ALA A 107 10.78 -14.44 -1.12
C ALA A 107 11.93 -14.34 -2.14
N GLY A 108 12.54 -13.16 -2.28
CA GLY A 108 13.70 -12.94 -3.16
C GLY A 108 14.90 -13.82 -2.79
N ALA A 109 15.20 -13.99 -1.50
CA ALA A 109 16.26 -14.86 -1.02
C ALA A 109 16.01 -16.33 -1.37
N LEU A 110 14.76 -16.81 -1.22
CA LEU A 110 14.38 -18.17 -1.64
C LEU A 110 14.53 -18.36 -3.14
N VAL A 111 14.12 -17.38 -3.95
CA VAL A 111 14.32 -17.42 -5.42
C VAL A 111 15.81 -17.47 -5.76
N ALA A 112 16.65 -16.66 -5.11
CA ALA A 112 18.10 -16.68 -5.32
C ALA A 112 18.71 -18.04 -4.97
N LEU A 113 18.25 -18.67 -3.89
CA LEU A 113 18.71 -19.99 -3.43
C LEU A 113 18.36 -21.13 -4.41
N THR A 114 17.45 -20.93 -5.37
CA THR A 114 17.21 -21.88 -6.47
C THR A 114 18.41 -22.01 -7.43
N ALA A 115 19.44 -21.18 -7.28
CA ALA A 115 20.71 -21.30 -8.01
C ALA A 115 21.57 -22.50 -7.60
N VAL A 116 21.25 -23.17 -6.48
CA VAL A 116 22.01 -24.32 -6.00
C VAL A 116 21.92 -25.50 -6.98
N ARG A 117 23.06 -26.13 -7.28
CA ARG A 117 23.18 -27.24 -8.25
C ARG A 117 22.58 -28.58 -7.77
N LYS A 118 22.31 -28.74 -6.47
CA LYS A 118 21.73 -29.96 -5.90
C LYS A 118 20.23 -30.04 -6.21
N ARG A 119 19.85 -30.90 -7.16
CA ARG A 119 18.48 -30.95 -7.70
C ARG A 119 17.36 -31.17 -6.68
N LYS A 120 17.55 -32.04 -5.67
CA LYS A 120 16.55 -32.25 -4.60
C LYS A 120 16.31 -30.97 -3.79
N LEU A 121 17.39 -30.27 -3.44
CA LEU A 121 17.33 -29.01 -2.70
C LEU A 121 16.72 -27.89 -3.56
N GLN A 122 17.12 -27.81 -4.84
CA GLN A 122 16.57 -26.83 -5.79
C GLN A 122 15.05 -26.93 -5.93
N ILE A 123 14.50 -28.16 -5.99
CA ILE A 123 13.05 -28.37 -6.09
C ILE A 123 12.36 -27.94 -4.79
N GLY A 124 12.87 -28.36 -3.62
CA GLY A 124 12.29 -27.98 -2.33
C GLY A 124 12.28 -26.47 -2.10
N VAL A 125 13.42 -25.81 -2.33
CA VAL A 125 13.55 -24.34 -2.28
C VAL A 125 12.67 -23.68 -3.33
N GLY A 126 12.57 -24.27 -4.52
CA GLY A 126 11.73 -23.78 -5.61
C GLY A 126 10.25 -23.72 -5.23
N ILE A 127 9.72 -24.81 -4.65
CA ILE A 127 8.34 -24.85 -4.15
C ILE A 127 8.14 -23.81 -3.05
N ALA A 128 9.08 -23.73 -2.10
CA ALA A 128 9.03 -22.72 -1.05
C ALA A 128 9.06 -21.28 -1.61
N SER A 129 9.84 -21.02 -2.66
CA SER A 129 9.92 -19.69 -3.29
C SER A 129 8.62 -19.29 -3.98
N VAL A 130 7.93 -20.23 -4.64
CA VAL A 130 6.61 -19.97 -5.26
C VAL A 130 5.56 -19.71 -4.19
N ALA A 131 5.54 -20.51 -3.12
CA ALA A 131 4.63 -20.32 -2.00
C ALA A 131 4.86 -18.97 -1.29
N ALA A 132 6.13 -18.62 -1.05
CA ALA A 132 6.50 -17.32 -0.48
C ALA A 132 6.10 -16.16 -1.41
N GLY A 133 6.36 -16.26 -2.72
CA GLY A 133 5.96 -15.26 -3.69
C GLY A 133 4.43 -15.06 -3.74
N ALA A 134 3.65 -16.14 -3.70
CA ALA A 134 2.20 -16.07 -3.61
C ALA A 134 1.74 -15.43 -2.30
N GLY A 135 2.38 -15.77 -1.18
CA GLY A 135 2.12 -15.17 0.13
C GLY A 135 2.38 -13.66 0.13
N VAL A 136 3.49 -13.21 -0.45
CA VAL A 136 3.82 -11.78 -0.59
C VAL A 136 2.79 -11.06 -1.47
N ALA A 137 2.44 -11.62 -2.63
CA ALA A 137 1.44 -11.03 -3.51
C ALA A 137 0.05 -10.93 -2.83
N GLY A 138 -0.35 -11.97 -2.09
CA GLY A 138 -1.59 -11.99 -1.31
C GLY A 138 -1.57 -10.97 -0.16
N TRP A 139 -0.48 -10.90 0.59
CA TRP A 139 -0.31 -9.93 1.68
C TRP A 139 -0.39 -8.49 1.16
N VAL A 140 0.39 -8.15 0.13
CA VAL A 140 0.37 -6.80 -0.46
C VAL A 140 -1.00 -6.47 -1.03
N GLY A 141 -1.71 -7.44 -1.64
CA GLY A 141 -3.09 -7.26 -2.07
C GLY A 141 -4.04 -6.97 -0.91
N TRP A 142 -3.87 -7.64 0.23
CA TRP A 142 -4.65 -7.41 1.44
C TRP A 142 -4.37 -6.04 2.06
N THR A 143 -3.10 -5.63 2.16
CA THR A 143 -2.70 -4.29 2.60
C THR A 143 -3.29 -3.21 1.67
N GLY A 144 -3.26 -3.42 0.36
CA GLY A 144 -3.89 -2.52 -0.60
C GLY A 144 -5.42 -2.44 -0.44
N HIS A 145 -6.07 -3.56 -0.10
CA HIS A 145 -7.50 -3.58 0.18
C HIS A 145 -7.88 -2.76 1.43
N THR A 146 -7.12 -2.89 2.52
CA THR A 146 -7.36 -2.08 3.74
C THR A 146 -7.08 -0.60 3.49
N GLY A 147 -6.04 -0.26 2.74
CA GLY A 147 -5.76 1.12 2.34
C GLY A 147 -6.87 1.71 1.46
N GLY A 148 -7.40 0.91 0.53
CA GLY A 148 -8.58 1.29 -0.25
C GLY A 148 -9.82 1.53 0.60
N ALA A 149 -10.04 0.75 1.67
CA ALA A 149 -11.17 0.96 2.56
C ALA A 149 -11.12 2.32 3.27
N ILE A 150 -9.94 2.77 3.70
CA ILE A 150 -9.71 4.10 4.29
C ILE A 150 -10.22 5.20 3.35
N VAL A 151 -9.85 5.14 2.06
CA VAL A 151 -10.22 6.16 1.08
C VAL A 151 -11.69 6.03 0.64
N TYR A 152 -12.13 4.84 0.25
CA TYR A 152 -13.42 4.65 -0.43
C TYR A 152 -14.60 4.46 0.53
N GLN A 153 -14.38 3.97 1.76
CA GLN A 153 -15.46 3.76 2.73
C GLN A 153 -15.50 4.88 3.76
N HIS A 154 -14.34 5.38 4.21
CA HIS A 154 -14.25 6.42 5.23
C HIS A 154 -14.00 7.82 4.65
N GLY A 155 -13.66 7.95 3.37
CA GLY A 155 -13.46 9.25 2.71
C GLY A 155 -12.19 9.99 3.17
N LEU A 156 -11.30 9.31 3.88
CA LEU A 156 -10.03 9.87 4.33
C LEU A 156 -9.10 10.09 3.13
N GLY A 157 -8.41 11.23 3.10
CA GLY A 157 -7.53 11.59 1.98
C GLY A 157 -8.24 12.17 0.73
N VAL A 158 -9.56 12.41 0.79
CA VAL A 158 -10.32 13.03 -0.31
C VAL A 158 -10.63 14.50 0.01
N PRO A 159 -10.31 15.47 -0.88
CA PRO A 159 -10.56 16.91 -0.64
C PRO A 159 -12.01 17.30 -0.33
N ALA A 160 -12.98 16.47 -0.75
CA ALA A 160 -14.40 16.71 -0.53
C ALA A 160 -14.81 16.58 0.94
N ARG A 161 -14.15 15.72 1.73
CA ARG A 161 -14.47 15.52 3.15
C ARG A 161 -14.11 16.74 4.00
N SER A 162 -12.96 17.36 3.73
CA SER A 162 -12.51 18.61 4.36
C SER A 162 -13.44 19.79 4.04
N SER A 163 -14.04 19.79 2.84
CA SER A 163 -15.02 20.81 2.43
C SER A 163 -16.38 20.65 3.14
N GLY A 164 -16.83 19.42 3.36
CA GLY A 164 -18.06 19.11 4.09
C GLY A 164 -17.99 19.51 5.58
N LEU A 165 -16.88 19.20 6.24
CA LEU A 165 -16.65 19.59 7.65
C LEU A 165 -16.57 21.11 7.83
N GLN A 166 -15.97 21.85 6.89
CA GLN A 166 -15.99 23.33 6.92
C GLN A 166 -17.39 23.90 6.71
N THR A 167 -18.22 23.26 5.88
CA THR A 167 -19.59 23.71 5.60
C THR A 167 -20.51 23.51 6.80
N ASP A 168 -20.38 22.39 7.52
CA ASP A 168 -21.18 22.12 8.73
C ASP A 168 -20.68 22.89 9.96
N ALA A 169 -19.38 23.17 10.07
CA ALA A 169 -18.85 24.10 11.07
C ALA A 169 -19.31 25.55 10.82
N ALA A 170 -19.49 25.95 9.56
CA ALA A 170 -20.04 27.26 9.21
C ALA A 170 -21.55 27.38 9.50
N ARG A 171 -22.31 26.28 9.41
CA ARG A 171 -23.75 26.24 9.75
C ARG A 171 -24.05 26.22 11.24
N THR A 172 -23.09 25.81 12.07
CA THR A 172 -23.26 25.75 13.54
C THR A 172 -22.77 27.01 14.25
N ASN A 173 -22.47 28.09 13.51
CA ASN A 173 -22.17 29.39 14.11
C ASN A 173 -23.40 29.92 14.87
N PRO A 174 -23.35 30.13 16.19
CA PRO A 174 -24.52 30.51 17.02
C PRO A 174 -25.08 31.91 16.73
N ALA A 175 -24.53 32.61 15.72
CA ALA A 175 -25.00 33.91 15.25
C ALA A 175 -26.09 33.81 14.17
N ASP A 176 -26.39 32.63 13.63
CA ASP A 176 -27.42 32.48 12.59
C ASP A 176 -28.79 32.19 13.26
N PRO A 177 -29.78 33.11 13.15
CA PRO A 177 -31.09 32.89 13.75
C PRO A 177 -31.80 31.71 13.07
N PRO A 178 -32.61 30.93 13.81
CA PRO A 178 -33.34 29.81 13.24
C PRO A 178 -34.27 30.34 12.13
N ARG A 179 -34.05 29.89 10.90
CA ARG A 179 -34.99 30.13 9.80
C ARG A 179 -36.27 29.36 10.12
N SER A 180 -37.31 30.09 10.48
CA SER A 180 -38.66 29.56 10.55
C SER A 180 -39.02 29.00 9.18
N HIS A 181 -39.28 27.70 9.13
CA HIS A 181 -40.01 27.09 8.03
C HIS A 181 -41.41 27.74 8.02
N GLU A 182 -41.63 28.65 7.08
CA GLU A 182 -42.97 29.02 6.64
C GLU A 182 -43.44 27.89 5.73
N ASP A 183 -44.35 27.08 6.26
CA ASP A 183 -45.16 26.14 5.49
C ASP A 183 -46.14 26.98 4.64
N ASP A 184 -45.90 27.05 3.34
CA ASP A 184 -46.87 27.57 2.37
C ASP A 184 -47.72 26.39 1.84
N ASP A 185 -48.99 26.39 2.23
CA ASP A 185 -50.09 25.55 1.71
C ASP A 185 -50.40 25.82 0.22
#